data_AF-A0A7U8C8L4-F1
#
_entry.id   AF-A0A7U8C8L4-F1
#
_cell.length_a   1.000
_cell.length_b   1.000
_cell.length_c   1.000
_cell.angle_alpha   90.00
_cell.angle_beta   90.00
_cell.angle_gamma   90.00
#
_symmetry.space_group_name_H-M   'P 1'
#
loop_
_entity.id
_entity.type
_entity.pdbx_description
1 polymer ?
#
loop_
_entity_poly.entity_id
_entity_poly.type
_entity_poly.pdbx_seq_one_letter_code
_entity_poly.pdbx_strand_id
1 'polypeptide(L)'
;MKTISHLFIALSVVCTNVVAEVKDYQVIRLIAMKSECQREDLNRFNRDKKSVTFQAKCSNVSHYPDGVKVHCSDRGDERSCKIMTAAKEFNHLKLLQSN
;
A
#
# COMPACT_ATOMS: atom_id res chain seq x y z
N MET A 1 -16.20 12.27 63.66
CA MET A 1 -15.69 11.12 62.89
C MET A 1 -16.05 11.32 61.42
N LYS A 2 -15.06 11.55 60.55
CA LYS A 2 -15.26 11.64 59.09
C LYS A 2 -14.40 10.56 58.45
N THR A 3 -15.03 9.50 57.94
CA THR A 3 -14.36 8.45 57.17
C THR A 3 -14.24 8.93 55.72
N ILE A 4 -13.02 9.23 55.30
CA ILE A 4 -12.70 9.56 53.90
C ILE A 4 -12.55 8.24 53.16
N SER A 5 -13.54 7.93 52.32
CA SER A 5 -13.54 6.76 51.44
C SER A 5 -12.70 7.10 50.19
N HIS A 6 -11.47 6.59 50.13
CA HIS A 6 -10.63 6.70 48.93
C HIS A 6 -11.00 5.61 47.93
N LEU A 7 -11.81 5.98 46.94
CA LEU A 7 -12.13 5.15 45.79
C LEU A 7 -10.91 5.10 44.85
N PHE A 8 -10.14 4.00 44.91
CA PHE A 8 -9.08 3.72 43.96
C PHE A 8 -9.68 3.24 42.63
N ILE A 9 -9.62 4.09 41.61
CA ILE A 9 -9.98 3.70 40.23
C ILE A 9 -8.77 2.98 39.63
N ALA A 10 -8.87 1.66 39.49
CA ALA A 10 -7.88 0.85 38.77
C ALA A 10 -8.10 1.00 37.26
N LEU A 11 -7.18 1.70 36.58
CA LEU A 11 -7.15 1.80 35.13
C LEU A 11 -6.43 0.56 34.56
N SER A 12 -7.18 -0.48 34.21
CA SER A 12 -6.61 -1.65 33.52
C SER A 12 -6.34 -1.29 32.05
N VAL A 13 -5.07 -1.11 31.73
CA VAL A 13 -4.61 -0.98 30.33
C VAL A 13 -4.79 -2.32 29.65
N VAL A 14 -5.86 -2.46 28.88
CA VAL A 14 -6.04 -3.60 27.99
C VAL A 14 -5.15 -3.38 26.76
N CYS A 15 -4.00 -4.04 26.73
CA CYS A 15 -3.15 -4.08 25.54
C CYS A 15 -3.84 -4.90 24.45
N THR A 16 -4.56 -4.24 23.55
CA THR A 16 -5.01 -4.87 22.32
C THR A 16 -3.80 -5.06 21.40
N ASN A 17 -3.59 -6.28 20.91
CA ASN A 17 -2.56 -6.56 19.92
C ASN A 17 -2.99 -5.94 18.58
N VAL A 18 -2.67 -4.66 18.37
CA VAL A 18 -2.76 -4.03 17.05
C VAL A 18 -1.69 -4.69 16.18
N VAL A 19 -2.13 -5.60 15.31
CA VAL A 19 -1.27 -6.12 14.24
C VAL A 19 -1.05 -4.96 13.28
N ALA A 20 0.20 -4.49 13.18
CA ALA A 20 0.58 -3.52 12.17
C ALA A 20 0.23 -4.09 10.79
N GLU A 21 -0.48 -3.29 9.98
CA GLU A 21 -0.86 -3.67 8.62
C GLU A 21 -0.58 -2.49 7.70
N VAL A 22 0.13 -2.76 6.60
CA VAL A 22 0.35 -1.82 5.51
C VAL A 22 -1.00 -1.29 5.05
N LYS A 23 -1.16 0.03 5.08
CA LYS A 23 -2.39 0.73 4.71
C LYS A 23 -2.36 1.09 3.24
N ASP A 24 -3.54 1.14 2.62
CA ASP A 24 -3.71 1.42 1.19
C ASP A 24 -3.05 2.76 0.80
N TYR A 25 -3.20 3.81 1.61
CA TYR A 25 -2.61 5.12 1.33
C TYR A 25 -1.07 5.08 1.25
N GLN A 26 -0.40 4.18 1.98
CA GLN A 26 1.05 4.02 1.92
C GLN A 26 1.47 3.43 0.57
N VAL A 27 0.71 2.44 0.07
CA VAL A 27 0.91 1.85 -1.25
C VAL A 27 0.63 2.84 -2.36
N ILE A 28 -0.44 3.64 -2.22
CA ILE A 28 -0.77 4.71 -3.18
C ILE A 28 0.37 5.71 -3.29
N ARG A 29 0.94 6.14 -2.15
CA ARG A 29 2.09 7.05 -2.12
C ARG A 29 3.32 6.44 -2.78
N LEU A 30 3.61 5.16 -2.51
CA LEU A 30 4.71 4.45 -3.17
C LEU A 30 4.55 4.46 -4.69
N ILE A 31 3.36 4.11 -5.19
CA ILE A 31 3.05 4.11 -6.63
C ILE A 31 3.29 5.50 -7.23
N ALA A 32 2.70 6.54 -6.65
CA ALA A 32 2.86 7.91 -7.14
C ALA A 32 4.31 8.42 -7.13
N MET A 33 5.15 7.91 -6.21
CA MET A 33 6.56 8.31 -6.10
C MET A 33 7.51 7.51 -6.98
N LYS A 34 7.13 6.28 -7.37
CA LYS A 34 8.04 5.32 -8.01
C LYS A 34 7.59 4.87 -9.39
N SER A 35 6.41 5.28 -9.84
CA SER A 35 5.95 5.04 -11.20
C SER A 35 5.13 6.22 -11.70
N GLU A 36 4.96 6.28 -13.02
CA GLU A 36 4.09 7.26 -13.68
C GLU A 36 2.61 6.85 -13.66
N CYS A 37 2.25 5.75 -12.99
CA CYS A 37 0.88 5.26 -12.96
C CYS A 37 -0.05 6.27 -12.26
N GLN A 38 -0.95 6.88 -13.04
CA GLN A 38 -2.07 7.66 -12.54
C GLN A 38 -3.16 6.69 -12.06
N ARG A 39 -3.11 6.37 -10.77
CA ARG A 39 -3.96 5.36 -10.16
C ARG A 39 -5.44 5.78 -10.17
N GLU A 40 -6.29 4.90 -10.68
CA GLU A 40 -7.75 4.98 -10.51
C GLU A 40 -8.22 4.16 -9.31
N ASP A 41 -7.80 2.89 -9.26
CA ASP A 41 -8.28 1.90 -8.30
C ASP A 41 -7.12 1.12 -7.69
N LEU A 42 -7.33 0.56 -6.49
CA LEU A 42 -6.36 -0.28 -5.78
C LEU A 42 -7.07 -1.47 -5.15
N ASN A 43 -6.70 -2.67 -5.60
CA ASN A 43 -7.21 -3.92 -5.06
C ASN A 43 -6.14 -4.61 -4.22
N ARG A 44 -6.52 -5.04 -3.01
CA ARG A 44 -5.68 -5.80 -2.09
C ARG A 44 -5.92 -7.30 -2.28
N PHE A 45 -4.84 -8.05 -2.44
CA PHE A 45 -4.84 -9.51 -2.51
C PHE A 45 -4.02 -10.06 -1.35
N ASN A 46 -4.71 -10.63 -0.38
CA ASN A 46 -4.08 -11.27 0.76
C ASN A 46 -3.87 -12.75 0.44
N ARG A 47 -2.64 -13.12 0.07
CA ARG A 47 -2.27 -14.50 -0.27
C ARG A 47 -1.57 -15.24 0.87
N ASP A 48 -0.95 -14.53 1.82
CA ASP A 48 -0.11 -15.13 2.86
C ASP A 48 -0.24 -14.34 4.18
N LYS A 49 -0.08 -15.01 5.32
CA LYS A 49 -0.16 -14.34 6.64
C LYS A 49 0.93 -13.28 6.83
N LYS A 50 2.07 -13.42 6.15
CA LYS A 50 3.26 -12.57 6.28
C LYS A 50 3.42 -11.54 5.18
N SER A 51 2.84 -11.75 4.00
CA SER A 51 3.01 -10.83 2.86
C SER A 51 1.67 -10.36 2.32
N VAL A 52 1.69 -9.24 1.59
CA VAL A 52 0.50 -8.71 0.94
C VAL A 52 0.85 -8.23 -0.47
N THR A 53 -0.07 -8.45 -1.40
CA THR A 53 0.08 -7.98 -2.78
C THR A 53 -1.06 -7.04 -3.11
N PHE A 54 -0.77 -5.99 -3.86
CA PHE A 54 -1.73 -5.03 -4.36
C PHE A 54 -1.68 -4.98 -5.89
N GLN A 55 -2.84 -4.77 -6.51
CA GLN A 55 -2.95 -4.43 -7.93
C GLN A 55 -3.62 -3.08 -8.06
N ALA A 56 -2.92 -2.12 -8.65
CA ALA A 56 -3.50 -0.84 -9.00
C ALA A 56 -3.84 -0.79 -10.50
N LYS A 57 -4.99 -0.21 -10.83
CA LYS A 57 -5.34 0.13 -12.22
C LYS A 57 -4.86 1.56 -12.52
N CYS A 58 -4.25 1.75 -13.67
CA CYS A 58 -3.73 3.05 -14.11
C CYS A 58 -4.63 3.60 -15.22
N SER A 59 -5.05 4.87 -15.11
CA SER A 59 -5.79 5.57 -16.16
C SER A 59 -4.92 5.83 -17.39
N ASN A 60 -3.63 6.10 -17.18
CA ASN A 60 -2.67 6.32 -18.23
C ASN A 60 -2.00 5.00 -18.65
N VAL A 61 -2.49 4.44 -19.76
CA VAL A 61 -2.02 3.17 -20.32
C VAL A 61 -0.67 3.26 -21.06
N SER A 62 0.03 4.40 -20.95
CA SER A 62 1.29 4.65 -21.68
C SER A 62 2.37 3.64 -21.31
N HIS A 63 2.72 3.55 -20.02
CA HIS A 63 3.80 2.68 -19.54
C HIS A 63 3.29 1.45 -18.77
N TYR A 64 2.05 1.50 -18.27
CA TYR A 64 1.45 0.47 -17.42
C TYR A 64 0.03 0.11 -17.87
N PRO A 65 -0.17 -0.42 -19.09
CA PRO A 65 -1.50 -0.74 -19.63
C PRO A 65 -2.26 -1.77 -18.80
N ASP A 66 -1.55 -2.67 -18.12
CA ASP A 66 -2.12 -3.71 -17.26
C ASP A 66 -2.17 -3.29 -15.77
N GLY A 67 -1.81 -2.03 -15.48
CA GLY A 67 -1.65 -1.52 -14.12
C GLY A 67 -0.31 -1.87 -13.46
N VAL A 68 -0.18 -1.53 -12.18
CA VAL A 68 1.02 -1.83 -11.38
C VAL A 68 0.72 -2.81 -10.25
N LYS A 69 1.60 -3.81 -10.12
CA LYS A 69 1.58 -4.77 -9.02
C LYS A 69 2.59 -4.34 -7.95
N VAL A 70 2.15 -4.27 -6.71
CA VAL A 70 3.02 -4.01 -5.54
C VAL A 70 3.05 -5.24 -4.65
N HIS A 71 4.23 -5.65 -4.23
CA HIS A 71 4.41 -6.73 -3.27
C HIS A 71 5.14 -6.23 -2.04
N CYS A 72 4.59 -6.50 -0.85
CA CYS A 72 5.22 -6.22 0.43
C CYS A 72 5.54 -7.56 1.09
N SER A 73 6.84 -7.84 1.29
CA SER A 73 7.28 -9.10 1.90
C SER A 73 6.93 -9.19 3.40
N ASP A 74 6.67 -8.04 4.03
CA ASP A 74 6.10 -7.92 5.36
C ASP A 74 4.77 -7.14 5.29
N ARG A 75 3.67 -7.79 5.68
CA ARG A 75 2.33 -7.22 5.68
C ARG A 75 2.14 -6.11 6.72
N GLY A 76 3.05 -5.96 7.69
CA GLY A 76 3.03 -4.91 8.70
C GLY A 76 4.00 -3.75 8.47
N ASP A 77 4.85 -3.83 7.45
CA ASP A 77 5.90 -2.83 7.19
C ASP A 77 5.89 -2.36 5.73
N GLU A 78 5.49 -1.12 5.48
CA GLU A 78 5.41 -0.56 4.14
C GLU A 78 6.78 -0.39 3.48
N ARG A 79 7.87 -0.35 4.26
CA ARG A 79 9.24 -0.28 3.74
C ARG A 79 9.64 -1.56 3.00
N SER A 80 8.91 -2.65 3.24
CA SER A 80 9.08 -3.91 2.52
C SER A 80 8.43 -3.92 1.13
N CYS A 81 7.60 -2.92 0.81
CA CYS A 81 6.83 -2.85 -0.43
C CYS A 81 7.69 -2.46 -1.64
N LYS A 82 7.50 -3.16 -2.76
CA LYS A 82 8.18 -2.91 -4.04
C LYS A 82 7.20 -3.02 -5.20
N ILE A 83 7.37 -2.15 -6.21
CA ILE A 83 6.67 -2.28 -7.50
C ILE A 83 7.32 -3.43 -8.27
N MET A 84 6.51 -4.41 -8.68
CA MET A 84 6.93 -5.62 -9.39
C MET A 84 6.72 -5.52 -10.90
N THR A 85 5.84 -4.62 -11.35
CA THR A 85 5.61 -4.37 -12.77
C THR A 85 6.67 -3.43 -13.32
N ALA A 86 7.39 -3.85 -14.37
CA ALA A 86 8.28 -2.97 -15.12
C ALA A 86 7.48 -2.07 -16.07
N ALA A 87 7.94 -0.83 -16.28
CA ALA A 87 7.40 0.04 -17.33
C ALA A 87 7.62 -0.59 -18.71
N LYS A 88 6.59 -0.54 -19.56
CA LYS A 88 6.68 -0.95 -20.96
C LYS A 88 7.20 0.21 -21.81
N GLU A 89 8.18 -0.05 -22.65
CA GLU A 89 8.70 0.90 -23.64
C GLU A 89 8.14 0.56 -25.03
N PHE A 90 7.42 1.50 -25.65
CA PHE A 90 6.86 1.33 -26.98
C PHE A 90 7.72 2.04 -28.03
N ASN A 91 8.92 1.49 -28.27
CA ASN A 91 9.90 2.10 -29.18
C ASN A 91 9.39 2.26 -30.63
N HIS A 92 8.46 1.42 -31.08
CA HIS A 92 7.88 1.47 -32.42
C HIS A 92 6.92 2.66 -32.63
N LEU A 93 6.40 3.28 -31.57
CA LEU A 93 5.58 4.50 -31.70
C LEU A 93 6.42 5.75 -32.01
N LYS A 94 7.73 5.74 -31.69
CA LYS A 94 8.64 6.85 -32.02
C LYS A 94 8.79 7.03 -33.54
N LEU A 95 8.64 5.96 -34.31
CA LEU A 95 8.70 6.00 -35.78
C LEU A 95 7.46 6.63 -36.41
N LEU A 96 6.33 6.70 -35.68
CA LEU A 96 5.09 7.31 -36.15
C LEU A 96 4.98 8.81 -35.84
N GLN A 97 5.86 9.35 -34.99
CA GLN A 97 5.87 10.76 -34.57
C GLN A 97 6.83 11.64 -35.40
N SER A 98 7.49 11.08 -36.42
CA SER A 98 8.50 11.76 -37.25
C SER A 98 7.96 12.23 -38.61
N ASN A 99 6.68 12.62 -38.69
CA ASN A 99 6.12 13.31 -39.85
C ASN A 99 5.76 14.75 -39.50
#